data_AF-A0A9N9CIZ3-F1
#
_entry.id   AF-A0A9N9CIZ3-F1
#
_cell.length_a   1.000
_cell.length_b   1.000
_cell.length_c   1.000
_cell.angle_alpha   90.00
_cell.angle_beta   90.00
_cell.angle_gamma   90.00
#
_symmetry.space_group_name_H-M   'P 1'
#
loop_
_entity.id
_entity.type
_entity.pdbx_description
1 polymer ?
#
loop_
_entity_poly.entity_id
_entity_poly.type
_entity_poly.pdbx_seq_one_letter_code
_entity_poly.pdbx_strand_id
1 'polypeptide(L)'
;MFSLFISLLAIWPPAIAFKDHGPVWSRVFSDSSPETIPEKLVYYPTVGSVVGAWLGSIVIPLDWDRPWQVWPIPCVLGAYFGYTTGTIISLVVCYFSKESAAQKKRRQ
;
A
#
# COMPACT_ATOMS: atom_id res chain seq x y z
N MET A 1 10.72 -16.49 3.44
CA MET A 1 9.51 -16.19 4.23
C MET A 1 9.10 -14.73 4.13
N PHE A 2 9.96 -13.76 4.47
CA PHE A 2 9.66 -12.33 4.31
C PHE A 2 9.31 -11.92 2.86
N SER A 3 10.06 -12.42 1.87
CA SER A 3 9.78 -12.19 0.45
C SER A 3 8.38 -12.65 0.02
N LEU A 4 7.89 -13.78 0.56
CA LEU A 4 6.54 -14.26 0.31
C LEU A 4 5.50 -13.33 0.95
N PHE A 5 5.74 -12.89 2.18
CA PHE A 5 4.84 -11.98 2.90
C PHE A 5 4.69 -10.64 2.17
N ILE A 6 5.80 -10.02 1.76
CA ILE A 6 5.75 -8.75 1.04
C ILE A 6 5.15 -8.93 -0.35
N SER A 7 5.39 -10.06 -1.03
CA SER A 7 4.75 -10.33 -2.33
C SER A 7 3.23 -10.48 -2.18
N LEU A 8 2.77 -11.13 -1.11
CA LEU A 8 1.34 -11.28 -0.81
C LEU A 8 0.66 -9.94 -0.50
N LEU A 9 1.35 -9.01 0.19
CA LEU A 9 0.78 -7.71 0.51
C LEU A 9 0.91 -6.69 -0.63
N ALA A 10 2.05 -6.66 -1.31
CA ALA A 10 2.40 -5.61 -2.26
C ALA A 10 2.06 -5.95 -3.71
N ILE A 11 2.22 -7.21 -4.14
CA ILE A 11 2.11 -7.61 -5.56
C ILE A 11 0.78 -8.31 -5.85
N TRP A 12 0.26 -9.12 -4.93
CA TRP A 12 -0.94 -9.92 -5.16
C TRP A 12 -2.22 -9.08 -5.39
N PRO A 13 -2.53 -8.05 -4.58
CA PRO A 13 -3.72 -7.22 -4.82
C PRO A 13 -3.68 -6.46 -6.16
N PRO A 14 -2.56 -5.81 -6.55
CA PRO A 14 -2.44 -5.22 -7.88
C PRO A 14 -2.52 -6.22 -9.03
N ALA A 15 -1.95 -7.42 -8.86
CA ALA A 15 -2.04 -8.47 -9.89
C ALA A 15 -3.49 -8.87 -10.21
N ILE A 16 -4.34 -8.99 -9.18
CA ILE A 16 -5.76 -9.29 -9.37
C ILE A 16 -6.51 -8.09 -9.95
N ALA A 17 -6.20 -6.87 -9.50
CA ALA A 17 -6.91 -5.66 -9.88
C ALA A 17 -6.61 -5.20 -11.32
N PHE A 18 -5.34 -5.24 -11.74
CA PHE A 18 -4.90 -4.68 -13.02
C PHE A 18 -4.76 -5.72 -14.14
N LYS A 19 -4.69 -7.02 -13.80
CA LYS A 19 -4.50 -8.12 -14.77
C LYS A 19 -3.34 -7.80 -15.75
N ASP A 20 -3.56 -8.01 -17.05
CA ASP A 20 -2.54 -7.94 -18.10
C ASP A 20 -2.36 -6.53 -18.72
N HIS A 21 -2.91 -5.49 -18.07
CA HIS A 21 -2.84 -4.12 -18.60
C HIS A 21 -1.53 -3.43 -18.17
N GLY A 22 -0.43 -3.74 -18.87
CA GLY A 22 0.89 -3.14 -18.65
C GLY A 22 0.93 -1.60 -18.52
N PRO A 23 0.21 -0.82 -19.36
CA PRO A 23 0.18 0.64 -19.25
C PRO A 23 -0.44 1.18 -17.96
N VAL A 24 -1.34 0.39 -17.33
CA VAL A 24 -1.95 0.76 -16.05
C VAL A 24 -0.93 0.62 -14.91
N TRP A 25 -0.08 -0.41 -14.96
CA TRP A 25 0.98 -0.60 -13.96
C TRP A 25 1.97 0.55 -13.93
N SER A 26 2.48 0.97 -15.09
CA SER A 26 3.43 2.10 -15.15
C SER A 26 2.78 3.40 -14.69
N ARG A 27 1.54 3.68 -15.10
CA ARG A 27 0.83 4.89 -14.65
C ARG A 27 0.59 4.91 -13.14
N VAL A 28 0.13 3.79 -12.59
CA VAL A 28 -0.25 3.71 -11.17
C VAL A 28 0.99 3.75 -10.27
N PHE A 29 2.06 3.02 -10.61
CA PHE A 29 3.24 2.90 -9.73
C PHE A 29 4.41 3.81 -10.11
N SER A 30 4.63 4.11 -11.39
CA SER A 30 5.72 5.00 -11.82
C SER A 30 5.27 6.46 -11.83
N ASP A 31 4.09 6.75 -12.37
CA ASP A 31 3.56 8.13 -12.42
C ASP A 31 2.77 8.52 -11.17
N SER A 32 2.63 7.61 -10.19
CA SER A 32 1.93 7.82 -8.90
C SER A 32 0.51 8.40 -9.06
N SER A 33 -0.18 8.06 -10.16
CA SER A 33 -1.44 8.71 -10.55
C SER A 33 -2.62 7.73 -10.62
N PRO A 34 -3.15 7.25 -9.48
CA PRO A 34 -4.33 6.39 -9.45
C PRO A 34 -5.62 7.20 -9.66
N GLU A 35 -6.35 6.89 -10.72
CA GLU A 35 -7.55 7.63 -11.14
C GLU A 35 -8.82 6.96 -10.62
N THR A 36 -8.90 5.64 -10.82
CA THR A 36 -10.09 4.86 -10.47
C THR A 36 -10.09 4.45 -8.99
N ILE A 37 -11.30 4.20 -8.45
CA ILE A 37 -11.46 3.69 -7.08
C ILE A 37 -10.65 2.41 -6.83
N PRO A 38 -10.73 1.35 -7.67
CA PRO A 38 -9.94 0.14 -7.43
C PRO A 38 -8.43 0.38 -7.49
N GLU A 39 -7.94 1.29 -8.34
CA GLU A 39 -6.53 1.68 -8.37
C GLU A 39 -6.08 2.31 -7.06
N LYS A 40 -6.88 3.25 -6.51
CA LYS A 40 -6.60 3.89 -5.23
C LYS A 40 -6.59 2.89 -4.08
N LEU A 41 -7.57 1.98 -4.05
CA LEU A 41 -7.68 0.94 -3.02
C LEU A 41 -6.48 -0.01 -2.99
N VAL A 42 -5.78 -0.18 -4.11
CA VAL A 42 -4.62 -1.06 -4.23
C VAL A 42 -3.31 -0.30 -4.03
N TYR A 43 -3.22 0.92 -4.57
CA TYR A 43 -1.99 1.71 -4.55
C TYR A 43 -1.53 2.05 -3.13
N TYR A 44 -2.42 2.60 -2.29
CA TYR A 44 -2.03 3.04 -0.94
C TYR A 44 -1.60 1.89 -0.03
N PRO A 45 -2.28 0.73 0.04
CA PRO A 45 -1.80 -0.42 0.81
C PRO A 45 -0.47 -0.99 0.30
N THR A 46 -0.28 -1.06 -1.03
CA THR A 46 0.97 -1.56 -1.63
C THR A 46 2.14 -0.67 -1.22
N VAL A 47 2.05 0.64 -1.46
CA VAL A 47 3.09 1.60 -1.08
C VAL A 47 3.30 1.61 0.43
N GLY A 48 2.21 1.60 1.21
CA GLY A 48 2.26 1.55 2.67
C GLY A 48 2.99 0.32 3.19
N SER A 49 2.76 -0.86 2.61
CA SER A 49 3.43 -2.10 3.02
C SER A 49 4.94 -2.07 2.75
N VAL A 50 5.38 -1.53 1.61
CA VAL A 50 6.80 -1.43 1.25
C VAL A 50 7.52 -0.41 2.12
N VAL A 51 6.94 0.79 2.28
CA VAL A 51 7.50 1.83 3.15
C VAL A 51 7.51 1.37 4.60
N GLY A 52 6.44 0.72 5.06
CA GLY A 52 6.36 0.16 6.41
C GLY A 52 7.41 -0.91 6.66
N ALA A 53 7.64 -1.81 5.69
CA ALA A 53 8.71 -2.81 5.79
C ALA A 53 10.10 -2.16 5.88
N TRP A 54 10.33 -1.12 5.07
CA TRP A 54 11.58 -0.38 5.07
C TRP A 54 11.80 0.35 6.40
N LEU A 55 10.79 1.03 6.95
CA LEU A 55 10.86 1.65 8.28
C LEU A 55 11.09 0.61 9.38
N GLY A 56 10.47 -0.57 9.28
CA GLY A 56 10.72 -1.69 10.19
C GLY A 56 12.17 -2.18 10.16
N SER A 57 12.91 -1.99 9.08
CA SER A 57 14.34 -2.35 9.04
C SER A 57 15.23 -1.41 9.87
N ILE A 58 14.78 -0.18 10.14
CA ILE A 58 15.54 0.84 10.89
C ILE A 58 15.72 0.46 12.36
N VAL A 59 14.81 -0.34 12.93
CA VAL A 59 14.92 -0.79 14.33
C VAL A 59 15.88 -1.97 14.53
N ILE A 60 16.40 -2.57 13.44
CA ILE A 60 17.38 -3.66 13.52
C ILE A 60 18.76 -3.13 13.96
N PRO A 61 19.35 -2.08 13.34
CA PRO A 61 20.65 -1.54 13.76
C PRO A 61 20.66 -0.87 15.14
N LEU A 62 19.47 -0.52 15.69
CA LEU A 62 19.34 0.06 17.02
C LEU A 62 19.54 -0.98 18.15
N ASP A 63 19.59 -2.26 17.78
CA ASP A 63 19.91 -3.47 18.55
C ASP A 63 19.83 -3.28 20.08
N TRP A 64 18.60 -3.42 20.60
CA TRP A 64 18.33 -3.42 22.03
C TRP A 64 18.33 -4.85 22.61
N ASP A 65 18.94 -5.81 21.89
CA ASP A 65 18.98 -7.25 22.21
C ASP A 65 17.58 -7.83 22.51
N ARG A 66 16.55 -7.38 21.77
CA ARG A 66 15.19 -7.87 21.97
C ARG A 66 14.82 -8.94 20.96
N PRO A 67 14.13 -10.02 21.38
CA PRO A 67 13.75 -11.10 20.46
C PRO A 67 12.84 -10.63 19.32
N TRP A 68 12.13 -9.52 19.48
CA TRP A 68 11.29 -8.93 18.43
C TRP A 68 12.08 -8.16 17.36
N GLN A 69 13.35 -7.80 17.61
CA GLN A 69 14.22 -7.08 16.65
C GLN A 69 14.89 -8.01 15.63
N VAL A 70 14.85 -9.32 15.86
CA VAL A 70 15.47 -10.31 14.97
C VAL A 70 14.81 -10.25 13.59
N TRP A 71 15.63 -10.13 12.55
CA TRP A 71 15.15 -10.16 11.17
C TRP A 71 14.43 -11.49 10.89
N PRO A 72 13.24 -11.49 10.24
CA PRO A 72 12.53 -10.38 9.60
C PRO A 72 11.36 -9.80 10.42
N ILE A 73 11.30 -10.04 11.73
CA ILE A 73 10.12 -9.73 12.57
C ILE A 73 9.74 -8.24 12.50
N PRO A 74 10.67 -7.28 12.66
CA PRO A 74 10.33 -5.86 12.56
C PRO A 74 9.83 -5.44 11.18
N CYS A 75 10.40 -6.03 10.12
CA CYS A 75 10.00 -5.74 8.74
C CYS A 75 8.58 -6.27 8.45
N VAL A 76 8.22 -7.44 8.98
CA VAL A 76 6.88 -8.01 8.86
C VAL A 76 5.85 -7.16 9.60
N LEU A 77 6.16 -6.75 10.83
CA LEU A 77 5.29 -5.86 11.61
C LEU A 77 5.12 -4.51 10.91
N GLY A 78 6.22 -3.91 10.45
CA GLY A 78 6.19 -2.67 9.68
C GLY A 78 5.35 -2.78 8.41
N ALA A 79 5.53 -3.85 7.63
CA ALA A 79 4.74 -4.10 6.43
C ALA A 79 3.25 -4.27 6.73
N TYR A 80 2.90 -5.00 7.79
CA TYR A 80 1.51 -5.20 8.22
C TYR A 80 0.84 -3.90 8.67
N PHE A 81 1.52 -3.11 9.50
CA PHE A 81 1.01 -1.81 9.93
C PHE A 81 0.90 -0.84 8.75
N GLY A 82 1.91 -0.81 7.88
CA GLY A 82 1.89 0.00 6.65
C GLY A 82 0.76 -0.38 5.70
N TYR A 83 0.47 -1.67 5.54
CA TYR A 83 -0.67 -2.13 4.74
C TYR A 83 -2.01 -1.71 5.35
N THR A 84 -2.15 -1.84 6.67
CA THR A 84 -3.38 -1.48 7.40
C THR A 84 -3.64 0.03 7.31
N THR A 85 -2.62 0.85 7.58
CA THR A 85 -2.74 2.32 7.47
C THR A 85 -2.97 2.76 6.03
N GLY A 86 -2.27 2.15 5.05
CA GLY A 86 -2.51 2.38 3.63
C GLY A 86 -3.95 2.05 3.21
N THR A 87 -4.53 0.98 3.75
CA THR A 87 -5.94 0.61 3.51
C THR A 87 -6.88 1.67 4.06
N ILE A 88 -6.67 2.14 5.30
CA ILE A 88 -7.48 3.21 5.89
C ILE A 88 -7.39 4.48 5.05
N ILE A 89 -6.18 4.89 4.65
CA ILE A 89 -5.96 6.07 3.78
C ILE A 89 -6.71 5.91 2.46
N SER A 90 -6.66 4.72 1.86
CA SER A 90 -7.33 4.45 0.59
C SER A 90 -8.85 4.66 0.68
N LEU A 91 -9.47 4.21 1.78
CA LEU A 91 -10.90 4.35 2.03
C LEU A 91 -11.27 5.82 2.22
N VAL A 92 -10.47 6.56 3.00
CA VAL A 92 -10.65 8.00 3.22
C VAL A 92 -10.58 8.76 1.89
N VAL A 93 -9.57 8.49 1.07
CA VAL A 93 -9.40 9.13 -0.24
C VAL A 93 -10.57 8.78 -1.19
N CYS A 94 -11.02 7.52 -1.19
CA CYS A 94 -12.15 7.10 -2.02
C CYS A 94 -13.46 7.75 -1.58
N TYR A 95 -13.67 7.92 -0.28
CA TYR A 95 -14.83 8.61 0.27
C TYR A 95 -14.90 10.07 -0.21
N PHE A 96 -13.81 10.83 -0.06
CA PHE A 96 -13.74 12.22 -0.53
C PHE A 96 -13.81 12.35 -2.06
N SER A 97 -13.23 11.40 -2.80
CA SER A 97 -13.32 11.37 -4.26
C SER A 97 -14.78 11.20 -4.73
N LYS A 98 -15.56 10.37 -4.05
CA LYS A 98 -16.98 10.13 -4.36
C LYS A 98 -17.84 11.36 -4.08
N GLU A 99 -17.59 12.04 -2.96
CA GLU A 99 -18.28 13.28 -2.59
C GLU A 99 -18.03 14.38 -3.65
N SER A 100 -16.78 14.53 -4.09
CA SER A 100 -16.38 15.48 -5.14
C SER A 100 -17.11 15.21 -6.46
N ALA A 101 -17.25 13.94 -6.84
CA ALA A 101 -17.98 13.54 -8.04
C ALA A 101 -19.49 13.81 -7.91
N ALA A 102 -20.09 13.54 -6.74
CA ALA A 102 -21.50 13.80 -6.47
C ALA A 102 -21.83 15.29 -6.50
N GLN A 103 -20.95 16.15 -5.99
CA GLN A 103 -21.10 17.60 -6.01
C GLN A 103 -21.02 18.18 -7.42
N LYS A 104 -20.12 17.67 -8.27
CA LYS A 104 -20.01 18.08 -9.68
C LYS A 104 -21.31 17.78 -10.46
N LYS A 105 -21.91 16.61 -10.22
CA LYS A 105 -23.18 16.21 -10.86
C LYS A 105 -24.38 17.06 -10.44
N ARG A 106 -24.40 17.62 -9.21
CA ARG A 106 -25.46 18.51 -8.74
C ARG A 106 -25.38 19.94 -9.31
N ARG A 107 -24.24 20.33 -9.86
CA ARG A 107 -23.99 21.67 -10.42
C ARG A 107 -24.23 21.75 -11.94
N GLN A 108 -24.40 20.61 -12.61
CA GLN A 108 -24.73 20.50 -14.04
C GLN A 108 -26.24 20.26 -14.18
#